data_AF-A0A6P1F780-F1
#
_entry.id   AF-A0A6P1F780-F1
#
_cell.length_a   1.000
_cell.length_b   1.000
_cell.length_c   1.000
_cell.angle_alpha   90.00
_cell.angle_beta   90.00
_cell.angle_gamma   90.00
#
_symmetry.space_group_name_H-M   'P 1'
#
loop_
_entity.id
_entity.type
_entity.pdbx_description
1 polymer ?
#
loop_
_entity_poly.entity_id
_entity_poly.type
_entity_poly.pdbx_seq_one_letter_code
_entity_poly.pdbx_strand_id
1 'polypeptide(L)'
;MSLPRRASALLLAASALATSALVAPAASASESQCPTGFSCVWTDSNYSSNYSGRGNADYTEWYSVGGYVFNDTISSLKNRYPGRKIWYEHAGRGGAQLWITTNSQISNLQNAGTGLSSHPNWNDFISSVD
;
A
#
# COMPACT_ATOMS: atom_id res chain seq x y z
N MET A 1 -32.99 51.43 47.67
CA MET A 1 -31.98 50.51 48.24
C MET A 1 -32.18 49.13 47.62
N SER A 2 -31.10 48.62 47.01
CA SER A 2 -30.76 47.20 46.80
C SER A 2 -31.48 46.36 45.72
N LEU A 3 -30.64 45.73 44.88
CA LEU A 3 -30.82 45.09 43.55
C LEU A 3 -31.54 43.72 43.51
N PRO A 4 -31.93 43.25 42.29
CA PRO A 4 -32.78 42.08 42.04
C PRO A 4 -32.01 40.75 41.83
N ARG A 5 -32.72 39.61 41.94
CA ARG A 5 -32.21 38.24 41.73
C ARG A 5 -32.68 37.65 40.39
N ARG A 6 -31.72 37.56 39.47
CA ARG A 6 -31.40 36.53 38.45
C ARG A 6 -32.49 35.58 37.90
N ALA A 7 -32.50 35.43 36.57
CA ALA A 7 -32.30 34.19 35.78
C ALA A 7 -33.19 34.23 34.52
N SER A 8 -32.89 33.64 33.36
CA SER A 8 -31.70 33.16 32.65
C SER A 8 -32.20 32.89 31.23
N ALA A 9 -31.44 33.28 30.21
CA ALA A 9 -31.76 33.06 28.81
C ALA A 9 -31.62 31.58 28.39
N LEU A 10 -32.28 31.18 27.30
CA LEU A 10 -31.78 30.14 26.38
C LEU A 10 -32.49 30.24 25.01
N LEU A 11 -31.78 30.84 24.06
CA LEU A 11 -31.89 30.58 22.62
C LEU A 11 -31.13 29.28 22.31
N LEU A 12 -31.51 28.57 21.24
CA LEU A 12 -30.59 28.18 20.15
C LEU A 12 -31.31 27.26 19.14
N ALA A 13 -31.45 27.77 17.91
CA ALA A 13 -31.73 26.98 16.72
C ALA A 13 -30.42 26.41 16.17
N ALA A 14 -30.40 25.14 15.75
CA ALA A 14 -29.26 24.51 15.11
C ALA A 14 -29.65 24.05 13.69
N SER A 15 -29.09 24.70 12.69
CA SER A 15 -29.17 24.34 11.27
C SER A 15 -28.10 23.31 10.90
N ALA A 16 -28.52 22.17 10.34
CA ALA A 16 -27.63 21.11 9.88
C ALA A 16 -26.98 21.47 8.53
N LEU A 17 -25.65 21.45 8.48
CA LEU A 17 -24.86 21.57 7.24
C LEU A 17 -24.52 20.17 6.73
N ALA A 18 -24.97 19.84 5.52
CA ALA A 18 -24.57 18.63 4.80
C ALA A 18 -23.18 18.87 4.17
N THR A 19 -22.15 18.19 4.68
CA THR A 19 -20.80 18.18 4.10
C THR A 19 -20.68 17.10 3.05
N SER A 20 -20.53 17.51 1.79
CA SER A 20 -20.09 16.66 0.69
C SER A 20 -18.63 16.27 0.90
N ALA A 21 -18.36 14.99 1.15
CA ALA A 21 -17.00 14.48 1.25
C ALA A 21 -16.38 14.40 -0.15
N LEU A 22 -15.44 15.31 -0.45
CA LEU A 22 -14.49 15.15 -1.54
C LEU A 22 -13.56 13.99 -1.17
N VAL A 23 -13.61 12.89 -1.91
CA VAL A 23 -12.61 11.83 -1.80
C VAL A 23 -11.32 12.40 -2.40
N ALA A 24 -10.45 12.94 -1.55
CA ALA A 24 -9.11 13.30 -1.97
C ALA A 24 -8.38 12.00 -2.39
N PRO A 25 -7.67 11.98 -3.54
CA PRO A 25 -6.82 10.84 -3.86
C PRO A 25 -5.83 10.65 -2.71
N ALA A 26 -5.77 9.44 -2.14
CA ALA A 26 -4.75 9.09 -1.17
C ALA A 26 -3.38 9.36 -1.82
N ALA A 27 -2.62 10.26 -1.22
CA ALA A 27 -1.44 10.84 -1.83
C ALA A 27 -0.41 9.77 -2.25
N SER A 28 0.04 9.85 -3.51
CA SER A 28 1.20 9.17 -4.12
C SER A 28 2.56 9.48 -3.46
N ALA A 29 2.56 10.02 -2.24
CA ALA A 29 3.78 10.37 -1.51
C ALA A 29 4.66 9.13 -1.29
N SER A 30 4.05 7.97 -1.08
CA SER A 30 4.76 6.71 -0.89
C SER A 30 5.13 6.00 -2.20
N GLU A 31 4.36 6.17 -3.29
CA GLU A 31 4.76 5.69 -4.62
C GLU A 31 6.09 6.33 -5.08
N SER A 32 6.23 7.64 -4.84
CA SER A 32 7.42 8.40 -5.21
C SER A 32 8.67 7.99 -4.45
N GLN A 33 8.54 7.22 -3.35
CA GLN A 33 9.65 6.67 -2.57
C GLN A 33 10.46 5.65 -3.37
N CYS A 34 9.90 5.06 -4.42
CA CYS A 34 10.62 4.12 -5.28
C CYS A 34 11.62 4.87 -6.18
N PRO A 35 12.94 4.77 -5.95
CA PRO A 35 13.92 5.49 -6.75
C PRO A 35 14.13 4.80 -8.10
N THR A 36 14.66 5.55 -9.08
CA THR A 36 15.13 4.94 -10.33
C THR A 36 16.18 3.87 -10.04
N GLY A 37 16.11 2.73 -10.72
CA GLY A 37 17.05 1.62 -10.55
C GLY A 37 16.59 0.55 -9.55
N PHE A 38 15.47 0.76 -8.85
CA PHE A 38 14.96 -0.19 -7.85
C PHE A 38 13.64 -0.83 -8.27
N SER A 39 13.34 -1.99 -7.69
CA SER A 39 11.99 -2.56 -7.71
C SER A 39 11.45 -2.54 -6.30
N CYS A 40 10.20 -2.10 -6.19
CA CYS A 40 9.64 -1.65 -4.93
C CYS A 40 8.33 -2.35 -4.64
N VAL A 41 8.10 -2.62 -3.36
CA VAL A 41 6.89 -3.26 -2.85
C VAL A 41 6.40 -2.52 -1.61
N TRP A 42 5.09 -2.60 -1.41
CA TRP A 42 4.40 -2.01 -0.26
C TRP A 42 3.39 -3.00 0.31
N THR A 43 3.21 -2.97 1.62
CA THR A 43 2.30 -3.91 2.28
C THR A 43 0.83 -3.62 2.02
N ASP A 44 0.51 -2.37 1.69
CA ASP A 44 -0.85 -1.95 1.44
C ASP A 44 -1.01 -1.57 -0.04
N SER A 45 -2.27 -1.54 -0.50
CA SER A 45 -2.61 -1.01 -1.81
C SER A 45 -2.24 0.48 -1.93
N ASN A 46 -2.20 0.96 -3.17
CA ASN A 46 -1.86 2.34 -3.54
C ASN A 46 -0.49 2.78 -2.98
N TYR A 47 0.45 1.85 -2.95
CA TYR A 47 1.86 2.08 -2.62
C TYR A 47 2.07 2.56 -1.20
N SER A 48 1.28 2.15 -0.20
CA SER A 48 1.29 2.75 1.14
C SER A 48 1.79 1.79 2.23
N SER A 49 1.91 2.29 3.48
CA SER A 49 2.39 1.52 4.64
C SER A 49 3.88 1.11 4.53
N ASN A 50 4.25 -0.08 5.01
CA ASN A 50 5.64 -0.55 5.00
C ASN A 50 6.16 -0.70 3.57
N TYR A 51 7.43 -0.37 3.37
CA TYR A 51 8.06 -0.25 2.05
C TYR A 51 9.39 -1.00 1.98
N SER A 52 9.64 -1.66 0.84
CA SER A 52 10.94 -2.21 0.51
C SER A 52 11.28 -1.93 -0.95
N GLY A 53 12.45 -1.33 -1.18
CA GLY A 53 13.00 -1.09 -2.52
C GLY A 53 13.95 -2.19 -3.00
N ARG A 54 13.97 -3.39 -2.40
CA ARG A 54 14.99 -4.40 -2.74
C ARG A 54 14.72 -5.00 -4.13
N GLY A 55 15.72 -4.85 -5.01
CA GLY A 55 15.76 -5.36 -6.37
C GLY A 55 15.80 -6.89 -6.47
N ASN A 56 16.56 -7.51 -5.56
CA ASN A 56 16.84 -8.94 -5.49
C ASN A 56 16.75 -9.31 -4.01
N ALA A 57 15.71 -10.06 -3.65
CA ALA A 57 15.41 -10.35 -2.25
C ALA A 57 14.52 -11.58 -2.08
N ASP A 58 14.79 -12.30 -1.00
CA ASP A 58 13.81 -13.18 -0.36
C ASP A 58 13.11 -12.39 0.75
N TYR A 59 11.78 -12.30 0.69
CA TYR A 59 10.99 -11.49 1.62
C TYR A 59 10.69 -12.21 2.93
N THR A 60 11.10 -13.48 3.06
CA THR A 60 11.14 -14.24 4.33
C THR A 60 12.26 -13.79 5.27
N GLU A 61 13.26 -13.08 4.74
CA GLU A 61 14.43 -12.66 5.51
C GLU A 61 14.12 -11.46 6.41
N TRP A 62 14.65 -11.49 7.64
CA TRP A 62 14.57 -10.37 8.60
C TRP A 62 15.46 -9.17 8.21
N TYR A 63 16.36 -9.31 7.23
CA TYR A 63 17.34 -8.29 6.82
C TYR A 63 16.75 -7.13 6.00
N SER A 64 15.44 -6.96 5.99
CA SER A 64 14.76 -5.90 5.27
C SER A 64 15.00 -4.52 5.92
N VAL A 65 14.87 -3.48 5.11
CA VAL A 65 14.91 -2.08 5.57
C VAL A 65 13.85 -1.91 6.66
N GLY A 66 14.29 -1.64 7.90
CA GLY A 66 13.39 -1.44 9.04
C GLY A 66 12.99 -2.70 9.82
N GLY A 67 13.55 -3.88 9.52
CA GLY A 67 13.32 -5.10 10.30
C GLY A 67 11.92 -5.71 10.16
N TYR A 68 11.26 -5.47 9.02
CA TYR A 68 9.91 -5.95 8.72
C TYR A 68 9.92 -7.09 7.69
N VAL A 69 9.34 -8.24 8.00
CA VAL A 69 9.25 -9.37 7.05
C VAL A 69 8.10 -9.11 6.07
N PHE A 70 8.41 -9.03 4.77
CA PHE A 70 7.43 -8.69 3.72
C PHE A 70 6.71 -9.91 3.13
N ASN A 71 7.16 -11.12 3.47
CA ASN A 71 6.61 -12.38 2.96
C ASN A 71 5.09 -12.41 3.08
N ASP A 72 4.39 -12.64 1.97
CA ASP A 72 2.93 -12.79 1.94
C ASP A 72 2.17 -11.62 2.58
N THR A 73 2.71 -10.40 2.46
CA THR A 73 2.04 -9.15 2.92
C THR A 73 2.03 -8.06 1.86
N ILE A 74 2.55 -8.32 0.67
CA ILE A 74 2.72 -7.31 -0.38
C ILE A 74 1.39 -7.13 -1.13
N SER A 75 0.89 -5.89 -1.17
CA SER A 75 -0.39 -5.55 -1.81
C SER A 75 -0.25 -4.55 -2.98
N SER A 76 0.92 -3.93 -3.17
CA SER A 76 1.23 -3.14 -4.36
C SER A 76 2.72 -3.10 -4.69
N LEU A 77 3.05 -2.84 -5.95
CA LEU A 77 4.44 -2.87 -6.44
C LEU A 77 4.70 -1.91 -7.60
N LYS A 78 5.98 -1.59 -7.80
CA LYS A 78 6.47 -0.75 -8.89
C LYS A 78 7.85 -1.19 -9.32
N ASN A 79 8.05 -1.37 -10.62
CA ASN A 79 9.36 -1.66 -11.17
C ASN A 79 9.99 -0.39 -11.77
N ARG A 80 11.03 0.15 -11.15
CA ARG A 80 11.87 1.21 -11.72
C ARG A 80 13.28 0.74 -12.07
N TYR A 81 13.53 -0.56 -11.98
CA TYR A 81 14.77 -1.18 -12.43
C TYR A 81 14.84 -1.13 -13.97
N PRO A 82 16.02 -0.89 -14.57
CA PRO A 82 16.22 -0.97 -16.01
C PRO A 82 16.19 -2.44 -16.46
N GLY A 83 15.01 -2.88 -16.87
CA GLY A 83 14.71 -4.25 -17.26
C GLY A 83 13.39 -4.76 -16.66
N ARG A 84 13.05 -5.98 -17.07
CA ARG A 84 11.95 -6.74 -16.46
C ARG A 84 12.40 -7.30 -15.11
N LYS A 85 11.47 -7.34 -14.18
CA LYS A 85 11.60 -8.00 -12.88
C LYS A 85 10.54 -9.09 -12.75
N ILE A 86 10.89 -10.16 -12.06
CA ILE A 86 9.98 -11.27 -11.78
C ILE A 86 9.80 -11.38 -10.28
N TRP A 87 8.55 -11.27 -9.83
CA TRP A 87 8.14 -11.60 -8.47
C TRP A 87 7.60 -13.02 -8.44
N TYR A 88 7.85 -13.70 -7.33
CA TYR A 88 7.60 -15.12 -7.18
C TYR A 88 6.72 -15.40 -5.97
N GLU A 89 5.88 -16.40 -6.12
CA GLU A 89 5.03 -16.92 -5.04
C GLU A 89 5.86 -17.44 -3.87
N HIS A 90 6.95 -18.15 -4.14
CA HIS A 90 7.78 -18.75 -3.09
C HIS A 90 9.11 -18.03 -2.92
N ALA A 91 9.68 -18.15 -1.72
CA ALA A 91 11.06 -17.79 -1.47
C ALA A 91 12.01 -18.62 -2.36
N GLY A 92 13.20 -18.10 -2.63
CA GLY A 92 14.17 -18.74 -3.52
C GLY A 92 13.75 -18.73 -4.99
N ARG A 93 12.86 -17.80 -5.40
CA ARG A 93 12.37 -17.61 -6.78
C ARG A 93 11.59 -18.81 -7.33
N GLY A 94 10.74 -19.41 -6.50
CA GLY A 94 9.92 -20.57 -6.87
C GLY A 94 8.43 -20.26 -7.07
N GLY A 95 7.68 -21.25 -7.54
CA GLY A 95 6.22 -21.15 -7.67
C GLY A 95 5.76 -20.31 -8.87
N ALA A 96 4.55 -19.76 -8.76
CA ALA A 96 4.02 -18.86 -9.78
C ALA A 96 4.89 -17.61 -9.97
N GLN A 97 4.75 -16.97 -11.15
CA GLN A 97 5.58 -15.83 -11.54
C GLN A 97 4.74 -14.64 -11.99
N LEU A 98 5.09 -13.44 -11.51
CA LEU A 98 4.53 -12.17 -11.92
C LEU A 98 5.60 -11.32 -12.59
N TRP A 99 5.38 -11.03 -13.87
CA TRP A 99 6.36 -10.35 -14.71
C TRP A 99 6.00 -8.88 -14.87
N ILE A 100 6.88 -7.97 -14.41
CA ILE A 100 6.62 -6.52 -14.51
C ILE A 100 7.76 -5.86 -15.28
N THR A 101 7.42 -5.20 -16.38
CA THR A 101 8.37 -4.44 -17.20
C THR A 101 8.81 -3.15 -16.52
N THR A 102 9.90 -2.55 -16.99
CA THR A 102 10.37 -1.23 -16.53
C THR A 102 9.25 -0.19 -16.54
N ASN A 103 9.20 0.61 -15.48
CA ASN A 103 8.22 1.68 -15.22
C ASN A 103 6.76 1.23 -15.12
N SER A 104 6.49 -0.09 -15.12
CA SER A 104 5.17 -0.62 -14.83
C SER A 104 4.95 -0.75 -13.32
N GLN A 105 3.68 -0.68 -12.92
CA GLN A 105 3.25 -0.74 -11.54
C GLN A 105 1.88 -1.40 -11.41
N ILE A 106 1.61 -1.94 -10.23
CA ILE A 106 0.30 -2.47 -9.86
C ILE A 106 -0.07 -1.83 -8.53
N SER A 107 -1.10 -0.97 -8.54
CA SER A 107 -1.56 -0.26 -7.34
C SER A 107 -2.37 -1.15 -6.39
N ASN A 108 -2.98 -2.22 -6.88
CA ASN A 108 -3.69 -3.18 -6.05
C ASN A 108 -3.55 -4.59 -6.64
N LEU A 109 -2.82 -5.46 -5.94
CA LEU A 109 -2.55 -6.82 -6.37
C LEU A 109 -3.78 -7.75 -6.28
N GLN A 110 -4.86 -7.34 -5.59
CA GLN A 110 -6.13 -8.06 -5.62
C GLN A 110 -6.74 -8.10 -7.04
N ASN A 111 -6.38 -7.13 -7.88
CA ASN A 111 -6.82 -7.05 -9.27
C ASN A 111 -5.88 -7.80 -10.24
N ALA A 112 -4.77 -8.34 -9.76
CA ALA A 112 -3.82 -9.09 -10.56
C ALA A 112 -4.04 -10.60 -10.33
N GLY A 113 -4.66 -11.28 -11.30
CA GLY A 113 -4.90 -12.71 -11.22
C GLY A 113 -3.63 -13.55 -11.33
N THR A 114 -3.56 -14.66 -10.60
CA THR A 114 -2.45 -15.65 -10.68
C THR A 114 -2.75 -16.76 -11.67
N GLY A 115 -4.03 -17.04 -11.95
CA GLY A 115 -4.48 -18.24 -12.67
C GLY A 115 -4.49 -19.51 -11.82
N LEU A 116 -4.21 -19.43 -10.52
CA LEU A 116 -4.24 -20.56 -9.59
C LEU A 116 -5.60 -20.64 -8.88
N SER A 117 -6.07 -21.86 -8.63
CA SER A 117 -7.28 -22.09 -7.83
C SER A 117 -7.04 -21.91 -6.33
N SER A 118 -5.83 -22.17 -5.84
CA SER A 118 -5.44 -22.06 -4.44
C SER A 118 -5.31 -20.62 -3.96
N HIS A 119 -4.94 -19.70 -4.85
CA HIS A 119 -4.74 -18.30 -4.53
C HIS A 119 -5.05 -17.43 -5.75
N PRO A 120 -6.25 -16.84 -5.89
CA PRO A 120 -6.74 -16.32 -7.17
C PRO A 120 -6.06 -15.04 -7.66
N ASN A 121 -5.37 -14.31 -6.78
CA ASN A 121 -4.70 -13.05 -7.10
C ASN A 121 -3.34 -12.93 -6.40
N TRP A 122 -2.56 -11.90 -6.74
CA TRP A 122 -1.19 -11.73 -6.25
C TRP A 122 -1.08 -11.00 -4.91
N ASN A 123 -2.20 -10.57 -4.32
CA ASN A 123 -2.20 -9.87 -3.03
C ASN A 123 -1.71 -10.81 -1.94
N ASP A 124 -0.76 -10.38 -1.12
CA ASP A 124 -0.27 -11.17 0.01
C ASP A 124 0.25 -12.56 -0.41
N PHE A 125 0.76 -12.68 -1.64
CA PHE A 125 1.19 -13.96 -2.22
C PHE A 125 2.66 -13.98 -2.64
N ILE A 126 3.34 -12.85 -2.52
CA ILE A 126 4.72 -12.68 -3.02
C ILE A 126 5.70 -12.98 -1.89
N SER A 127 6.68 -13.85 -2.19
CA SER A 127 7.73 -14.24 -1.25
C SER A 127 9.16 -13.92 -1.73
N SER A 128 9.39 -13.66 -3.02
CA SER A 128 10.72 -13.23 -3.50
C SER A 128 10.70 -12.45 -4.82
N VAL A 129 11.84 -11.83 -5.17
CA VAL A 129 12.08 -11.10 -6.44
C VAL A 129 13.50 -11.35 -6.95
N ASP A 130 13.68 -11.43 -8.29
CA ASP A 130 14.93 -11.90 -8.92
C ASP A 130 16.20 -11.06 -8.70
#